data_AF-A0AA38LI18-F1
#
_entry.id   AF-A0AA38LI18-F1
#
_cell.length_a   1.000
_cell.length_b   1.000
_cell.length_c   1.000
_cell.angle_alpha   90.00
_cell.angle_beta   90.00
_cell.angle_gamma   90.00
#
_symmetry.space_group_name_H-M   'P 1'
#
loop_
_entity.id
_entity.type
_entity.pdbx_description
1 polymer ?
#
loop_
_entity_poly.entity_id
_entity_poly.type
_entity_poly.pdbx_seq_one_letter_code
_entity_poly.pdbx_strand_id
1 'polypeptide(L)' 'SSGDTHLGGEDFGNRMVNHFVQEFRRKYKKDITRNARSFRRLRRACERAKRTLLSTAQATIEIDSLYE' A
#
# COMPACT_ATOMS: atom_id res chain seq x y z
N SER A 1 7.79 30.06 -5.51
CA SER A 1 6.51 29.33 -5.55
C SER A 1 6.49 28.52 -6.82
N SER A 2 6.57 27.19 -6.70
CA SER A 2 6.38 26.16 -7.73
C SER A 2 7.27 24.99 -7.37
N GLY A 3 6.69 23.99 -6.72
CA GLY A 3 7.38 22.76 -6.31
C GLY A 3 6.37 21.69 -5.95
N ASP A 4 5.20 21.70 -6.60
CA ASP A 4 4.27 20.57 -6.51
C ASP A 4 4.77 19.48 -7.46
N THR A 5 5.80 18.76 -6.99
CA THR A 5 6.43 17.65 -7.69
C THR A 5 5.87 16.32 -7.20
N HIS A 6 4.60 16.25 -6.83
CA HIS A 6 3.95 15.00 -6.40
C HIS A 6 3.11 14.32 -7.48
N LEU A 7 3.24 14.74 -8.75
CA LEU A 7 2.44 14.25 -9.87
C LEU A 7 3.22 13.32 -10.80
N GLY A 8 3.75 12.19 -10.31
CA GLY A 8 4.42 11.25 -11.23
C GLY A 8 4.57 9.80 -10.79
N GLY A 9 4.66 9.49 -9.50
CA GLY A 9 4.91 8.10 -9.09
C GLY A 9 4.64 7.76 -7.63
N GLU A 10 4.79 8.72 -6.72
CA GLU A 10 4.50 8.49 -5.29
C GLU A 10 2.99 8.37 -5.03
N ASP A 11 2.17 9.03 -5.85
CA ASP A 11 0.71 9.03 -5.71
C ASP A 11 0.09 7.64 -5.93
N PHE A 12 0.58 6.88 -6.91
CA PHE A 12 0.07 5.52 -7.16
C PHE A 12 0.34 4.58 -5.98
N GLY A 13 1.57 4.62 -5.43
CA GLY A 13 1.94 3.84 -4.26
C GLY A 13 1.10 4.23 -3.04
N ASN A 14 0.93 5.53 -2.80
CA ASN A 14 0.12 6.04 -1.69
C ASN A 14 -1.38 5.69 -1.85
N ARG A 15 -1.96 5.81 -3.05
CA ARG A 15 -3.34 5.39 -3.34
C ARG A 15 -3.54 3.90 -3.12
N MET A 16 -2.59 3.08 -3.58
CA MET A 16 -2.62 1.63 -3.42
C MET A 16 -2.57 1.25 -1.92
N VAL A 17 -1.66 1.84 -1.16
CA VAL A 17 -1.58 1.65 0.29
C VAL A 17 -2.88 2.07 0.98
N ASN A 18 -3.42 3.25 0.65
CA ASN A 18 -4.66 3.75 1.25
C ASN A 18 -5.85 2.84 0.93
N HIS A 19 -5.94 2.33 -0.30
CA HIS A 19 -6.95 1.35 -0.71
C HIS A 19 -6.90 0.10 0.18
N PHE A 20 -5.72 -0.51 0.35
CA PHE A 20 -5.58 -1.70 1.21
C PHE A 20 -5.81 -1.40 2.69
N VAL A 21 -5.44 -0.20 3.18
CA VAL A 21 -5.77 0.22 4.55
C VAL A 21 -7.29 0.28 4.75
N GLN A 22 -8.02 0.88 3.81
CA GLN A 22 -9.48 0.97 3.90
C GLN A 22 -10.15 -0.40 3.81
N GLU A 23 -9.70 -1.26 2.89
CA GLU A 23 -10.22 -2.63 2.76
C GLU A 23 -9.92 -3.45 4.01
N PHE A 24 -8.72 -3.34 4.59
CA PHE A 24 -8.39 -4.00 5.85
C PHE A 24 -9.27 -3.52 7.01
N ARG A 25 -9.52 -2.21 7.09
CA ARG A 25 -10.45 -1.63 8.08
C ARG A 25 -11.87 -2.14 7.90
N ARG A 26 -12.37 -2.24 6.66
CA ARG A 26 -13.72 -2.76 6.37
C ARG A 26 -13.85 -4.24 6.74
N LYS A 27 -12.88 -5.06 6.33
CA LYS A 27 -12.92 -6.52 6.49
C LYS A 27 -12.63 -6.99 7.91
N TYR A 28 -11.69 -6.34 8.60
CA TYR A 28 -11.21 -6.78 9.91
C TYR A 28 -11.56 -5.82 11.06
N LYS A 29 -12.20 -4.68 10.76
CA LYS A 29 -12.51 -3.62 11.75
C LYS A 29 -11.30 -3.13 12.55
N LYS A 30 -10.09 -3.31 12.00
CA LYS A 30 -8.81 -2.93 12.61
C LYS A 30 -8.10 -1.90 11.73
N ASP A 31 -7.44 -0.94 12.37
CA ASP A 31 -6.63 0.04 11.66
C ASP A 31 -5.15 -0.37 11.69
N ILE A 32 -4.62 -0.75 10.52
CA ILE A 32 -3.23 -1.20 10.38
C ILE A 32 -2.22 -0.05 10.48
N THR A 33 -2.66 1.20 10.30
CA THR A 33 -1.76 2.37 10.37
C THR A 33 -1.28 2.62 11.80
N ARG A 34 -2.02 2.14 12.80
CA ARG A 34 -1.62 2.18 14.22
C ARG A 34 -0.41 1.31 14.54
N ASN A 35 -0.12 0.29 13.74
CA ASN A 35 1.07 -0.55 13.90
C ASN A 35 2.11 -0.17 12.84
N ALA A 36 3.13 0.59 13.25
CA ALA A 36 4.19 1.04 12.34
C ALA A 36 4.94 -0.11 11.65
N ARG A 37 5.08 -1.28 12.29
CA ARG A 37 5.74 -2.46 11.70
C ARG A 37 4.85 -3.04 10.59
N SER A 38 3.58 -3.29 10.88
CA SER A 38 2.57 -3.77 9.92
C SER A 38 2.42 -2.82 8.74
N PHE A 39 2.34 -1.51 8.99
CA PHE A 39 2.21 -0.49 7.96
C PHE A 39 3.44 -0.45 7.03
N ARG A 40 4.66 -0.58 7.58
CA ARG A 40 5.88 -0.69 6.75
C ARG A 40 5.86 -1.95 5.87
N ARG A 41 5.39 -3.10 6.38
CA ARG A 41 5.24 -4.33 5.58
C ARG A 41 4.25 -4.11 4.43
N LEU A 42 3.11 -3.46 4.70
CA LEU A 42 2.12 -3.11 3.68
C LEU A 42 2.70 -2.22 2.58
N ARG A 43 3.43 -1.15 2.93
CA ARG A 43 4.08 -0.27 1.93
C ARG A 43 5.06 -1.04 1.05
N ARG A 44 5.90 -1.90 1.64
CA ARG A 44 6.85 -2.74 0.87
C ARG A 44 6.13 -3.69 -0.08
N ALA A 45 5.01 -4.26 0.34
CA ALA A 45 4.23 -5.16 -0.49
C ALA A 45 3.50 -4.42 -1.62
N CYS A 46 2.98 -3.21 -1.37
CA CYS A 46 2.41 -2.35 -2.39
C CYS A 46 3.46 -1.93 -3.44
N GLU A 47 4.68 -1.58 -3.03
CA GLU A 47 5.76 -1.25 -3.97
C GLU A 47 6.14 -2.46 -4.85
N ARG A 48 6.20 -3.66 -4.27
CA ARG A 48 6.40 -4.90 -5.03
C ARG A 48 5.29 -5.12 -6.05
N ALA A 49 4.04 -5.02 -5.60
CA ALA A 49 2.89 -5.22 -6.48
C ALA A 49 2.77 -4.13 -7.55
N LYS A 50 3.10 -2.87 -7.25
CA LYS A 50 3.23 -1.80 -8.25
C LYS A 50 4.25 -2.20 -9.33
N ARG A 51 5.43 -2.68 -8.95
CA ARG A 51 6.44 -3.12 -9.92
C ARG A 51 5.97 -4.31 -10.76
N THR A 52 5.25 -5.24 -10.16
CA THR A 52 4.63 -6.36 -10.88
C THR A 52 3.57 -5.86 -11.87
N LEU A 53 2.70 -4.93 -11.45
CA LEU A 53 1.67 -4.32 -12.29
C LEU A 53 2.21 -3.51 -13.48
N LEU A 54 3.47 -3.06 -13.42
CA LEU A 54 4.13 -2.45 -14.57
C LEU A 54 4.44 -3.47 -15.67
N SER A 55 4.53 -4.75 -15.33
CA SER A 55 4.87 -5.84 -16.27
C SER A 55 3.74 -6.86 -16.47
N THR A 56 2.71 -6.85 -15.62
CA THR A 56 1.57 -7.78 -15.65
C THR A 56 0.26 -7.03 -15.38
N ALA A 57 -0.85 -7.54 -15.91
CA ALA A 57 -2.16 -6.91 -15.70
C ALA A 57 -2.68 -7.05 -14.25
N GLN A 58 -2.15 -8.00 -13.48
CA GLN A 58 -2.60 -8.33 -12.13
C GLN A 58 -1.40 -8.63 -11.22
N ALA A 59 -1.54 -8.32 -9.92
CA ALA A 59 -0.56 -8.64 -8.90
C ALA A 59 -1.25 -9.10 -7.61
N THR A 60 -0.73 -10.16 -7.00
CA THR A 60 -1.17 -10.66 -5.70
C THR A 60 -0.29 -10.08 -4.60
N ILE A 61 -0.91 -9.56 -3.54
CA ILE A 61 -0.20 -9.07 -2.36
C ILE A 61 -0.34 -10.07 -1.23
N GLU A 62 0.76 -10.69 -0.86
CA GLU A 62 0.85 -11.59 0.28
C GLU A 62 1.75 -10.96 1.35
N ILE A 63 1.22 -10.82 2.56
CA ILE A 63 1.96 -10.27 3.69
C ILE A 63 1.80 -11.21 4.88
N ASP A 64 2.86 -11.96 5.13
CA ASP A 64 2.98 -12.78 6.33
C ASP A 64 2.93 -11.92 7.61
N SER A 65 2.26 -12.42 8.64
CA SER A 65 2.04 -11.75 9.94
C SER A 65 1.76 -10.24 9.79
N LEU A 66 0.75 -9.91 8.98
CA LEU A 66 0.37 -8.53 8.70
C LEU A 66 -0.11 -7.81 9.96
N TYR A 67 -0.79 -8.51 10.87
CA TYR A 67 -1.35 -7.94 12.09
C TYR A 67 -1.36 -9.01 13.18
N GLU A 68 -0.71 -8.72 14.32
CA GLU A 68 -0.93 -9.42 15.60
C GLU A 68 -1.94 -8.62 16.43
#